data_AF-A0A947JE63-F1
#
_entry.id   AF-A0A947JE63-F1
#
_cell.length_a   1.000
_cell.length_b   1.000
_cell.length_c   1.000
_cell.angle_alpha   90.00
_cell.angle_beta   90.00
_cell.angle_gamma   90.00
#
_symmetry.space_group_name_H-M   'P 1'
#
loop_
_entity.id
_entity.type
_entity.pdbx_description
1 polymer ?
#
loop_
_entity_poly.entity_id
_entity_poly.type
_entity_poly.pdbx_seq_one_letter_code
_entity_poly.pdbx_strand_id
1 'polypeptide(L)'
;MVESPYATGGVITKDGSYYIHTFLSNGTFVLKGRNIHNVEVLVVAGGGGGNSGVAYVNYGAGGAGGTIRQNSAYTVTQGEITVTVGTGGAVLTAGSNSVFGTITAVGGGAVGNGARTGPSNADYFGGTSSGKYPGASGAGAGGDGQNAVSNNAAAVGGIGVYSSISGSTIGYGGGGHGGGGSIPPGNFGAGSGSSLGGAGGAGSPNRGGGGSGGGGGEEGLPAGGVGGSGIVIIRYKKPRGAQPIMM
;
A
#
# COMPACT_ATOMS: atom_id res chain seq x y z
N MET A 1 33.77 18.98 2.40
CA MET A 1 33.40 18.11 3.55
C MET A 1 32.19 17.29 3.12
N VAL A 2 32.21 15.95 3.21
CA VAL A 2 31.03 15.14 2.88
C VAL A 2 30.06 15.22 4.06
N GLU A 3 28.93 15.90 3.89
CA GLU A 3 27.89 15.91 4.91
C GLU A 3 27.36 14.49 5.13
N SER A 4 27.42 14.05 6.40
CA SER A 4 26.92 12.77 6.87
C SER A 4 25.51 12.92 7.44
N PRO A 5 24.62 11.94 7.27
CA PRO A 5 23.31 11.95 7.90
C PRO A 5 23.43 11.85 9.43
N TYR A 6 22.59 12.60 10.15
CA TYR A 6 22.48 12.50 11.61
C TYR A 6 21.66 11.31 12.10
N ALA A 7 21.08 10.53 11.19
CA ALA A 7 20.41 9.29 11.49
C ALA A 7 20.93 8.15 10.60
N THR A 8 20.67 6.92 11.01
CA THR A 8 20.91 5.71 10.20
C THR A 8 19.68 4.80 10.18
N GLY A 9 19.69 3.80 9.31
CA GLY A 9 18.59 2.87 9.11
C GLY A 9 17.89 3.09 7.78
N GLY A 10 17.40 2.00 7.17
CA GLY A 10 16.82 2.03 5.84
C GLY A 10 17.81 2.41 4.73
N VAL A 11 17.29 2.58 3.52
CA VAL A 11 18.03 3.13 2.39
C VAL A 11 18.04 4.65 2.52
N ILE A 12 19.24 5.25 2.55
CA ILE A 12 19.41 6.70 2.73
C ILE A 12 19.65 7.36 1.38
N THR A 13 18.79 8.31 1.02
CA THR A 13 18.95 9.16 -0.18
C THR A 13 18.96 10.64 0.19
N LYS A 14 19.31 11.48 -0.78
CA LYS A 14 19.34 12.94 -0.66
C LYS A 14 18.42 13.55 -1.70
N ASP A 15 17.60 14.51 -1.29
CA ASP A 15 16.80 15.33 -2.19
C ASP A 15 16.90 16.80 -1.76
N GLY A 16 17.52 17.64 -2.60
CA GLY A 16 17.80 19.04 -2.27
C GLY A 16 18.45 19.22 -0.90
N SER A 17 17.73 19.84 0.03
CA SER A 17 18.17 20.10 1.42
C SER A 17 17.76 19.02 2.42
N TYR A 18 17.34 17.83 1.98
CA TYR A 18 16.82 16.76 2.84
C TYR A 18 17.64 15.47 2.77
N TYR A 19 17.65 14.76 3.90
CA TYR A 19 17.94 13.32 3.97
C TYR A 19 16.61 12.56 4.02
N ILE A 20 16.55 11.44 3.31
CA ILE A 20 15.38 10.56 3.26
C ILE A 20 15.83 9.16 3.64
N HIS A 21 15.11 8.54 4.58
CA HIS A 21 15.29 7.15 5.01
C HIS A 21 14.09 6.34 4.57
N THR A 22 14.32 5.34 3.72
CA THR A 22 13.28 4.46 3.20
C THR A 22 13.45 3.04 3.72
N PHE A 23 12.44 2.54 4.43
CA PHE A 23 12.38 1.18 4.93
C PHE A 23 11.46 0.35 4.04
N LEU A 24 12.04 -0.64 3.35
CA LEU A 24 11.34 -1.63 2.53
C LEU A 24 11.12 -2.97 3.27
N SER A 25 11.69 -3.07 4.47
CA SER A 25 11.57 -4.19 5.41
C SER A 25 11.76 -3.67 6.84
N ASN A 26 11.47 -4.51 7.83
CA ASN A 26 11.65 -4.17 9.25
C ASN A 26 13.07 -3.69 9.54
N GLY A 27 13.20 -2.74 10.46
CA GLY A 27 14.50 -2.23 10.89
C GLY A 27 14.36 -1.20 11.99
N THR A 28 15.42 -0.42 12.16
CA THR A 28 15.49 0.60 13.21
C THR A 28 15.99 1.90 12.60
N PHE A 29 15.27 2.99 12.85
CA PHE A 29 15.73 4.34 12.61
C PHE A 29 16.50 4.81 13.85
N VAL A 30 17.79 5.09 13.69
CA VAL A 30 18.68 5.46 14.81
C VAL A 30 19.07 6.91 14.66
N LEU A 31 18.60 7.78 15.55
CA LEU A 31 18.98 9.19 15.58
C LEU A 31 20.23 9.39 16.46
N LYS A 32 21.33 9.84 15.85
CA LYS A 32 22.65 9.92 16.48
C LYS A 32 22.98 11.26 17.14
N GLY A 33 22.18 12.32 16.94
CA GLY A 33 22.49 13.67 17.43
C GLY A 33 21.29 14.59 17.70
N ARG A 34 21.50 15.63 18.51
CA ARG A 34 20.46 16.50 19.09
C ARG A 34 19.85 17.55 18.15
N ASN A 35 20.33 17.69 16.91
CA ASN A 35 19.95 18.81 16.04
C ASN A 35 18.72 18.55 15.15
N ILE A 36 18.08 17.40 15.29
CA ILE A 36 16.83 17.07 14.62
C ILE A 36 15.78 16.82 15.69
N HIS A 37 14.76 17.69 15.74
CA HIS A 37 13.65 17.56 16.68
C HIS A 37 12.38 17.06 16.03
N ASN A 38 12.21 17.30 14.72
CA ASN A 38 11.04 16.88 13.97
C ASN A 38 11.45 16.27 12.63
N VAL A 39 10.70 15.25 12.22
CA VAL A 39 10.83 14.60 10.91
C VAL A 39 9.46 14.49 10.26
N GLU A 40 9.43 14.47 8.93
CA GLU A 40 8.25 14.10 8.17
C GLU A 40 8.22 12.58 8.03
N VAL A 41 7.05 11.96 8.17
CA VAL A 41 6.87 10.51 8.12
C VAL A 41 5.71 10.15 7.21
N LEU A 42 5.91 9.14 6.38
CA LEU A 42 4.88 8.40 5.67
C LEU A 42 4.95 6.94 6.11
N VAL A 43 3.86 6.42 6.67
CA VAL A 43 3.69 4.99 7.00
C VAL A 43 2.60 4.43 6.10
N VAL A 44 2.95 3.45 5.27
CA VAL A 44 2.01 2.73 4.38
C VAL A 44 1.98 1.28 4.81
N ALA A 45 0.80 0.74 5.10
CA ALA A 45 0.62 -0.67 5.45
C ALA A 45 0.66 -1.59 4.22
N GLY A 46 0.73 -2.91 4.45
CA GLY A 46 0.58 -3.88 3.38
C GLY A 46 -0.86 -3.94 2.86
N GLY A 47 -1.02 -4.14 1.55
CA GLY A 47 -2.33 -4.41 0.94
C GLY A 47 -2.78 -5.85 1.16
N GLY A 48 -4.10 -6.08 1.15
CA GLY A 48 -4.68 -7.42 1.19
C GLY A 48 -4.59 -8.13 -0.15
N GLY A 49 -4.61 -9.46 -0.14
CA GLY A 49 -4.73 -10.26 -1.34
C GLY A 49 -6.16 -10.29 -1.87
N GLY A 50 -6.30 -10.35 -3.19
CA GLY A 50 -7.56 -10.68 -3.83
C GLY A 50 -7.93 -12.15 -3.62
N ASN A 51 -9.06 -12.55 -4.17
CA ASN A 51 -9.52 -13.94 -4.14
C ASN A 51 -9.81 -14.51 -5.53
N SER A 52 -10.06 -15.81 -5.59
CA SER A 52 -10.19 -16.56 -6.85
C SER A 52 -11.63 -16.61 -7.39
N GLY A 53 -12.61 -16.14 -6.61
CA GLY A 53 -14.02 -16.32 -6.93
C GLY A 53 -14.51 -17.74 -6.69
N VAL A 54 -15.70 -18.06 -7.21
CA VAL A 54 -16.30 -19.40 -7.17
C VAL A 54 -16.90 -19.70 -8.55
N ALA A 55 -16.56 -20.86 -9.11
CA ALA A 55 -16.97 -21.25 -10.45
C ALA A 55 -18.51 -21.25 -10.54
N TYR A 56 -19.04 -20.67 -11.62
CA TYR A 56 -20.48 -20.51 -11.84
C TYR A 56 -21.24 -19.69 -10.77
N VAL A 57 -20.54 -19.00 -9.87
CA VAL A 57 -21.15 -18.16 -8.82
C VAL A 57 -20.68 -16.72 -8.93
N ASN A 58 -19.37 -16.47 -8.90
CA ASN A 58 -18.83 -15.12 -8.97
C ASN A 58 -17.35 -15.09 -9.38
N TYR A 59 -16.92 -13.94 -9.91
CA TYR A 59 -15.50 -13.66 -10.11
C TYR A 59 -14.84 -13.24 -8.81
N GLY A 60 -13.51 -13.28 -8.80
CA GLY A 60 -12.74 -12.93 -7.63
C GLY A 60 -12.96 -11.47 -7.22
N ALA A 61 -13.03 -11.21 -5.92
CA ALA A 61 -12.94 -9.86 -5.42
C ALA A 61 -11.46 -9.42 -5.33
N GLY A 62 -11.20 -8.14 -5.53
CA GLY A 62 -9.90 -7.54 -5.23
C GLY A 62 -9.63 -7.45 -3.72
N GLY A 63 -8.38 -7.29 -3.34
CA GLY A 63 -7.93 -6.98 -1.98
C GLY A 63 -7.91 -5.48 -1.71
N ALA A 64 -8.05 -5.05 -0.46
CA ALA A 64 -7.99 -3.63 -0.12
C ALA A 64 -6.54 -3.16 -0.09
N GLY A 65 -6.30 -1.89 -0.43
CA GLY A 65 -5.03 -1.23 -0.18
C GLY A 65 -4.80 -1.05 1.33
N GLY A 66 -3.54 -1.11 1.75
CA GLY A 66 -3.11 -0.75 3.10
C GLY A 66 -3.34 0.74 3.36
N THR A 67 -3.75 1.08 4.57
CA THR A 67 -3.97 2.49 4.93
C THR A 67 -2.66 3.27 4.96
N ILE A 68 -2.79 4.60 4.91
CA ILE A 68 -1.66 5.52 4.91
C ILE A 68 -1.80 6.49 6.07
N ARG A 69 -0.69 6.72 6.79
CA ARG A 69 -0.60 7.75 7.83
C ARG A 69 0.57 8.67 7.51
N GLN A 70 0.31 9.98 7.54
CA GLN A 70 1.29 11.02 7.29
C GLN A 70 1.41 11.92 8.53
N ASN A 71 2.62 12.30 8.87
CA ASN A 71 2.89 13.32 9.89
C ASN A 71 3.99 14.24 9.38
N SER A 72 3.72 15.53 9.25
CA SER A 72 4.67 16.52 8.72
C SER A 72 5.66 17.04 9.78
N ALA A 73 5.45 16.73 11.05
CA ALA A 73 6.26 17.22 12.16
C ALA A 73 6.29 16.20 13.31
N TYR A 74 6.61 14.93 13.01
CA TYR A 74 6.75 13.90 14.04
C TYR A 74 7.96 14.20 14.91
N THR A 75 7.72 14.42 16.21
CA THR A 75 8.79 14.72 17.15
C THR A 75 9.64 13.49 17.43
N VAL A 76 10.96 13.66 17.33
CA VAL A 76 11.94 12.61 17.61
C VAL A 76 12.91 13.07 18.69
N THR A 77 13.30 12.12 19.54
CA THR A 77 14.39 12.28 20.49
C THR A 77 15.55 11.39 20.05
N GLN A 78 16.75 11.70 20.57
CA GLN A 78 17.92 10.86 20.33
C GLN A 78 17.65 9.43 20.81
N GLY A 79 18.01 8.44 20.00
CA GLY A 79 17.80 7.03 20.31
C GLY A 79 17.32 6.23 19.10
N GLU A 80 16.79 5.06 19.40
CA GLU A 80 16.31 4.08 18.43
C GLU A 80 14.78 4.13 18.34
N ILE A 81 14.27 4.13 17.11
CA ILE A 81 12.85 4.02 16.80
C ILE A 81 12.67 2.80 15.91
N THR A 82 11.96 1.79 16.43
CA THR A 82 11.61 0.60 15.65
C THR A 82 10.74 0.96 14.46
N VAL A 83 11.05 0.37 13.32
CA VAL A 83 10.29 0.48 12.08
C VAL A 83 9.78 -0.90 11.69
N THR A 84 8.47 -1.04 11.61
CA THR A 84 7.82 -2.25 11.08
C THR A 84 7.25 -1.94 9.71
N VAL A 85 7.59 -2.75 8.71
CA VAL A 85 7.03 -2.69 7.37
C VAL A 85 6.11 -3.88 7.19
N GLY A 86 4.81 -3.60 7.06
CA GLY A 86 3.79 -4.62 6.87
C GLY A 86 3.98 -5.37 5.56
N THR A 87 3.93 -6.70 5.62
CA THR A 87 3.89 -7.53 4.42
C THR A 87 2.55 -7.38 3.70
N GLY A 88 2.56 -7.58 2.39
CA GLY A 88 1.33 -7.79 1.63
C GLY A 88 0.67 -9.10 2.03
N GLY A 89 -0.66 -9.16 1.91
CA GLY A 89 -1.43 -10.37 2.13
C GLY A 89 -1.24 -11.37 0.99
N ALA A 90 -1.13 -12.65 1.32
CA ALA A 90 -1.34 -13.71 0.34
C ALA A 90 -2.79 -13.66 -0.19
N VAL A 91 -3.09 -14.44 -1.22
CA VAL A 91 -4.48 -14.64 -1.71
C VAL A 91 -5.38 -14.95 -0.51
N LEU A 92 -6.57 -14.33 -0.45
CA LEU A 92 -7.54 -14.45 0.65
C LEU A 92 -7.06 -13.96 2.03
N THR A 93 -5.88 -13.32 2.13
CA THR A 93 -5.29 -12.91 3.40
C THR A 93 -5.16 -11.39 3.47
N ALA A 94 -5.46 -10.82 4.64
CA ALA A 94 -5.25 -9.40 4.89
C ALA A 94 -3.75 -9.04 4.87
N GLY A 95 -3.44 -7.80 4.50
CA GLY A 95 -2.10 -7.23 4.65
C GLY A 95 -1.77 -6.97 6.12
N SER A 96 -0.48 -6.87 6.43
CA SER A 96 -0.02 -6.56 7.78
C SER A 96 0.15 -5.05 7.99
N ASN A 97 0.10 -4.64 9.27
CA ASN A 97 0.29 -3.25 9.68
C ASN A 97 1.74 -2.81 9.46
N SER A 98 1.94 -1.51 9.20
CA SER A 98 3.24 -0.83 9.27
C SER A 98 3.26 0.13 10.44
N VAL A 99 4.42 0.28 11.08
CA VAL A 99 4.58 1.08 12.30
C VAL A 99 5.86 1.90 12.25
N PHE A 100 5.76 3.17 12.64
CA PHE A 100 6.91 4.02 12.97
C PHE A 100 6.64 4.74 14.30
N GLY A 101 7.36 4.34 15.34
CA GLY A 101 7.12 4.86 16.69
C GLY A 101 5.66 4.66 17.12
N THR A 102 4.92 5.75 17.34
CA THR A 102 3.49 5.70 17.69
C THR A 102 2.53 5.71 16.50
N ILE A 103 3.03 5.92 15.27
CA ILE A 103 2.21 5.94 14.06
C ILE A 103 1.99 4.49 13.60
N THR A 104 0.72 4.06 13.56
CA THR A 104 0.32 2.76 13.02
C THR A 104 -0.56 2.95 11.79
N ALA A 105 -0.16 2.37 10.66
CA ALA A 105 -1.01 2.17 9.50
C ALA A 105 -1.53 0.72 9.51
N VAL A 106 -2.84 0.57 9.36
CA VAL A 106 -3.55 -0.72 9.34
C VAL A 106 -3.50 -1.34 7.94
N GLY A 107 -3.20 -2.64 7.87
CA GLY A 107 -3.18 -3.41 6.63
C GLY A 107 -4.53 -3.49 5.93
N GLY A 108 -4.52 -3.70 4.62
CA GLY A 108 -5.72 -3.83 3.82
C GLY A 108 -6.42 -5.17 4.06
N GLY A 109 -7.75 -5.17 4.11
CA GLY A 109 -8.54 -6.39 4.26
C GLY A 109 -8.52 -7.32 3.05
N ALA A 110 -8.98 -8.54 3.29
CA ALA A 110 -9.33 -9.54 2.27
C ALA A 110 -10.68 -10.17 2.62
N VAL A 111 -11.32 -10.80 1.65
CA VAL A 111 -12.62 -11.47 1.81
C VAL A 111 -12.56 -12.89 1.25
N GLY A 112 -13.32 -13.80 1.87
CA GLY A 112 -13.44 -15.19 1.45
C GLY A 112 -13.95 -15.37 0.03
N ASN A 113 -13.71 -16.56 -0.54
CA ASN A 113 -14.36 -16.96 -1.79
C ASN A 113 -15.89 -16.93 -1.62
N GLY A 114 -16.60 -16.53 -2.67
CA GLY A 114 -18.06 -16.38 -2.63
C GLY A 114 -18.54 -15.03 -2.07
N ALA A 115 -17.65 -14.22 -1.49
CA ALA A 115 -18.00 -12.87 -1.07
C ALA A 115 -18.40 -12.01 -2.27
N ARG A 116 -19.55 -11.36 -2.15
CA ARG A 116 -20.10 -10.43 -3.16
C ARG A 116 -19.78 -8.97 -2.85
N THR A 117 -18.90 -8.75 -1.88
CA THR A 117 -18.39 -7.44 -1.46
C THR A 117 -16.88 -7.47 -1.51
N GLY A 118 -16.27 -6.35 -1.83
CA GLY A 118 -14.85 -6.15 -1.70
C GLY A 118 -14.48 -5.92 -0.24
N PRO A 119 -13.24 -6.23 0.16
CA PRO A 119 -12.73 -5.90 1.47
C PRO A 119 -12.58 -4.39 1.65
N SER A 120 -12.88 -3.95 2.87
CA SER A 120 -12.54 -2.63 3.39
C SER A 120 -11.09 -2.58 3.90
N ASN A 121 -10.57 -1.37 4.10
CA ASN A 121 -9.48 -1.13 5.02
C ASN A 121 -10.03 -0.38 6.26
N ALA A 122 -9.17 0.17 7.12
CA ALA A 122 -9.63 0.85 8.33
C ALA A 122 -10.35 2.18 8.07
N ASP A 123 -10.20 2.75 6.86
CA ASP A 123 -10.69 4.11 6.54
C ASP A 123 -11.81 4.11 5.50
N TYR A 124 -11.83 3.12 4.60
CA TYR A 124 -12.70 3.09 3.42
C TYR A 124 -13.29 1.70 3.19
N PHE A 125 -14.42 1.67 2.50
CA PHE A 125 -15.19 0.47 2.22
C PHE A 125 -14.85 -0.13 0.84
N GLY A 126 -14.90 -1.46 0.76
CA GLY A 126 -14.85 -2.15 -0.52
C GLY A 126 -16.16 -1.97 -1.30
N GLY A 127 -16.07 -2.16 -2.62
CA GLY A 127 -17.25 -2.10 -3.49
C GLY A 127 -18.21 -3.26 -3.24
N THR A 128 -19.46 -3.10 -3.65
CA THR A 128 -20.48 -4.15 -3.60
C THR A 128 -20.77 -4.71 -4.99
N SER A 129 -21.55 -5.78 -5.07
CA SER A 129 -21.97 -6.33 -6.36
C SER A 129 -23.41 -6.80 -6.42
N SER A 130 -24.05 -6.59 -7.57
CA SER A 130 -25.45 -6.98 -7.84
C SER A 130 -25.65 -7.84 -9.11
N GLY A 131 -24.62 -8.01 -9.97
CA GLY A 131 -24.71 -8.76 -11.24
C GLY A 131 -24.64 -10.30 -11.11
N LYS A 132 -24.82 -11.03 -12.23
CA LYS A 132 -24.87 -12.51 -12.25
C LYS A 132 -23.51 -13.17 -11.93
N TYR A 133 -22.40 -12.55 -12.33
CA TYR A 133 -21.02 -12.96 -12.00
C TYR A 133 -20.15 -11.73 -11.72
N PRO A 134 -20.20 -11.13 -10.53
CA PRO A 134 -19.46 -9.91 -10.28
C PRO A 134 -18.17 -10.17 -9.50
N GLY A 135 -17.09 -9.48 -9.85
CA GLY A 135 -15.93 -9.31 -9.00
C GLY A 135 -16.00 -7.94 -8.32
N ALA A 136 -16.17 -7.91 -7.00
CA ALA A 136 -16.17 -6.67 -6.24
C ALA A 136 -14.74 -6.14 -6.05
N SER A 137 -14.56 -4.84 -5.85
CA SER A 137 -13.23 -4.25 -5.75
C SER A 137 -12.87 -3.84 -4.33
N GLY A 138 -11.59 -3.88 -3.99
CA GLY A 138 -11.10 -3.49 -2.67
C GLY A 138 -11.08 -1.98 -2.48
N ALA A 139 -11.23 -1.54 -1.23
CA ALA A 139 -11.01 -0.16 -0.84
C ALA A 139 -9.56 0.28 -1.14
N GLY A 140 -9.36 1.54 -1.50
CA GLY A 140 -8.05 2.16 -1.55
C GLY A 140 -7.79 2.99 -0.29
N ALA A 141 -6.57 3.47 -0.12
CA ALA A 141 -6.19 4.36 0.98
C ALA A 141 -6.70 5.79 0.83
N GLY A 142 -7.27 6.14 -0.33
CA GLY A 142 -7.82 7.46 -0.62
C GLY A 142 -9.30 7.44 -1.05
N GLY A 143 -9.96 6.28 -1.01
CA GLY A 143 -11.37 6.20 -1.38
C GLY A 143 -11.91 4.78 -1.44
N ASP A 144 -13.24 4.69 -1.43
CA ASP A 144 -13.98 3.43 -1.52
C ASP A 144 -13.74 2.71 -2.85
N GLY A 145 -13.88 1.38 -2.83
CA GLY A 145 -13.93 0.56 -4.04
C GLY A 145 -15.22 0.81 -4.82
N GLN A 146 -15.14 0.80 -6.15
CA GLN A 146 -16.33 0.93 -6.99
C GLN A 146 -17.22 -0.32 -6.93
N ASN A 147 -18.54 -0.12 -7.06
CA ASN A 147 -19.48 -1.22 -7.19
C ASN A 147 -19.34 -1.91 -8.56
N ALA A 148 -19.52 -3.22 -8.60
CA ALA A 148 -19.67 -3.97 -9.85
C ALA A 148 -21.10 -3.77 -10.39
N VAL A 149 -21.24 -2.91 -11.41
CA VAL A 149 -22.56 -2.46 -11.93
C VAL A 149 -23.07 -3.21 -13.17
N SER A 150 -22.28 -4.11 -13.76
CA SER A 150 -22.71 -4.88 -14.93
C SER A 150 -22.21 -6.33 -14.92
N ASN A 151 -22.84 -7.16 -15.74
CA ASN A 151 -22.41 -8.55 -15.93
C ASN A 151 -21.02 -8.55 -16.55
N ASN A 152 -20.09 -9.29 -15.95
CA ASN A 152 -18.74 -9.50 -16.44
C ASN A 152 -17.81 -8.28 -16.45
N ALA A 153 -18.15 -7.15 -15.83
CA ALA A 153 -17.18 -6.06 -15.65
C ALA A 153 -16.38 -6.22 -14.35
N ALA A 154 -15.06 -6.04 -14.45
CA ALA A 154 -14.19 -5.87 -13.28
C ALA A 154 -14.49 -4.51 -12.63
N ALA A 155 -14.91 -4.52 -11.36
CA ALA A 155 -15.02 -3.28 -10.58
C ALA A 155 -13.64 -2.66 -10.37
N VAL A 156 -13.53 -1.34 -10.49
CA VAL A 156 -12.27 -0.64 -10.26
C VAL A 156 -12.04 -0.49 -8.75
N GLY A 157 -10.84 -0.83 -8.26
CA GLY A 157 -10.48 -0.65 -6.85
C GLY A 157 -10.40 0.82 -6.47
N GLY A 158 -10.52 1.09 -5.18
CA GLY A 158 -10.49 2.45 -4.65
C GLY A 158 -9.15 3.13 -4.93
N ILE A 159 -9.19 4.45 -5.07
CA ILE A 159 -7.99 5.26 -5.32
C ILE A 159 -7.03 5.21 -4.13
N GLY A 160 -5.73 5.33 -4.42
CA GLY A 160 -4.71 5.52 -3.40
C GLY A 160 -4.44 6.99 -3.11
N VAL A 161 -3.31 7.27 -2.45
CA VAL A 161 -2.86 8.63 -2.11
C VAL A 161 -1.48 8.90 -2.70
N TYR A 162 -1.28 10.10 -3.22
CA TYR A 162 0.04 10.56 -3.67
C TYR A 162 0.87 11.12 -2.50
N SER A 163 2.17 10.86 -2.50
CA SER A 163 3.13 11.49 -1.60
C SER A 163 4.42 11.83 -2.34
N SER A 164 4.97 13.01 -2.06
CA SER A 164 6.27 13.48 -2.57
C SER A 164 7.41 13.31 -1.55
N ILE A 165 7.16 12.60 -0.44
CA ILE A 165 8.13 12.49 0.67
C ILE A 165 9.46 11.83 0.24
N SER A 166 9.45 11.00 -0.81
CA SER A 166 10.63 10.37 -1.39
C SER A 166 11.42 11.27 -2.35
N GLY A 167 11.02 12.54 -2.52
CA GLY A 167 11.60 13.47 -3.49
C GLY A 167 11.00 13.38 -4.89
N SER A 168 10.06 12.45 -5.10
CA SER A 168 9.25 12.32 -6.30
C SER A 168 7.82 11.96 -5.91
N THR A 169 6.83 12.41 -6.69
CA THR A 169 5.42 12.12 -6.43
C THR A 169 5.12 10.66 -6.80
N ILE A 170 4.87 9.83 -5.79
CA ILE A 170 4.55 8.41 -5.95
C ILE A 170 3.17 8.14 -5.34
N GLY A 171 2.38 7.31 -6.00
CA GLY A 171 1.07 6.86 -5.50
C GLY A 171 1.17 5.56 -4.71
N TYR A 172 0.45 5.48 -3.59
CA TYR A 172 0.43 4.37 -2.63
C TYR A 172 -0.99 3.94 -2.27
N GLY A 173 -1.17 2.69 -1.87
CA GLY A 173 -2.38 2.18 -1.22
C GLY A 173 -3.59 2.01 -2.14
N GLY A 174 -3.41 1.77 -3.44
CA GLY A 174 -4.55 1.51 -4.34
C GLY A 174 -5.30 0.21 -3.98
N GLY A 175 -6.62 0.22 -4.13
CA GLY A 175 -7.45 -0.99 -3.99
C GLY A 175 -7.34 -1.90 -5.21
N GLY A 176 -7.38 -3.21 -4.99
CA GLY A 176 -7.37 -4.21 -6.06
C GLY A 176 -8.68 -4.23 -6.84
N HIS A 177 -8.60 -4.48 -8.14
CA HIS A 177 -9.78 -4.60 -9.00
C HIS A 177 -10.50 -5.94 -8.75
N GLY A 178 -11.80 -5.98 -9.00
CA GLY A 178 -12.51 -7.25 -9.14
C GLY A 178 -12.06 -8.02 -10.39
N GLY A 179 -12.31 -9.32 -10.44
CA GLY A 179 -12.16 -10.13 -11.66
C GLY A 179 -13.30 -9.89 -12.65
N GLY A 180 -13.04 -10.09 -13.95
CA GLY A 180 -14.04 -9.91 -15.00
C GLY A 180 -13.47 -9.98 -16.41
N GLY A 181 -14.19 -9.47 -17.41
CA GLY A 181 -13.76 -9.42 -18.82
C GLY A 181 -12.99 -8.15 -19.20
N SER A 182 -12.87 -7.18 -18.30
CA SER A 182 -12.11 -5.94 -18.50
C SER A 182 -10.85 -5.93 -17.63
N ILE A 183 -9.73 -5.47 -18.20
CA ILE A 183 -8.41 -5.43 -17.53
C ILE A 183 -8.05 -3.96 -17.21
N PRO A 184 -8.66 -3.31 -16.21
CA PRO A 184 -8.22 -1.99 -15.79
C PRO A 184 -6.76 -2.06 -15.30
N PRO A 185 -5.92 -1.06 -15.63
CA PRO A 185 -4.56 -0.99 -15.11
C PRO A 185 -4.58 -0.74 -13.60
N GLY A 186 -3.66 -1.39 -12.89
CA GLY A 186 -3.46 -1.17 -11.47
C GLY A 186 -2.95 0.24 -11.19
N ASN A 187 -3.67 1.00 -10.35
CA ASN A 187 -3.27 2.34 -9.94
C ASN A 187 -2.77 2.35 -8.49
N PHE A 188 -1.88 3.30 -8.15
CA PHE A 188 -1.36 3.47 -6.79
C PHE A 188 -0.76 2.20 -6.16
N GLY A 189 -0.19 1.33 -6.99
CA GLY A 189 0.40 0.07 -6.56
C GLY A 189 -0.58 -1.10 -6.44
N ALA A 190 -1.85 -0.93 -6.79
CA ALA A 190 -2.78 -2.05 -6.94
C ALA A 190 -2.35 -2.98 -8.08
N GLY A 191 -2.77 -4.24 -8.01
CA GLY A 191 -2.67 -5.15 -9.14
C GLY A 191 -3.59 -4.74 -10.29
N SER A 192 -3.23 -5.09 -11.52
CA SER A 192 -4.11 -4.95 -12.69
C SER A 192 -5.27 -5.94 -12.61
N GLY A 193 -6.40 -5.61 -13.25
CA GLY A 193 -7.53 -6.55 -13.36
C GLY A 193 -7.15 -7.84 -14.09
N SER A 194 -8.02 -8.83 -14.04
CA SER A 194 -7.89 -10.07 -14.80
C SER A 194 -8.93 -10.12 -15.91
N SER A 195 -8.63 -10.83 -17.00
CA SER A 195 -9.62 -11.27 -17.99
C SER A 195 -10.34 -12.54 -17.53
N LEU A 196 -11.40 -12.93 -18.22
CA LEU A 196 -12.06 -14.24 -18.01
C LEU A 196 -11.01 -15.38 -18.11
N GLY A 197 -11.01 -16.28 -17.13
CA GLY A 197 -10.02 -17.36 -17.01
C GLY A 197 -8.60 -16.92 -16.64
N GLY A 198 -8.36 -15.62 -16.42
CA GLY A 198 -7.04 -15.07 -16.07
C GLY A 198 -6.80 -14.89 -14.57
N ALA A 199 -5.54 -14.98 -14.15
CA ALA A 199 -5.13 -14.70 -12.77
C ALA A 199 -5.19 -13.20 -12.45
N GLY A 200 -5.49 -12.87 -11.19
CA GLY A 200 -5.48 -11.49 -10.71
C GLY A 200 -4.06 -10.93 -10.64
N GLY A 201 -3.88 -9.66 -11.05
CA GLY A 201 -2.61 -8.97 -10.90
C GLY A 201 -2.22 -8.80 -9.42
N ALA A 202 -0.93 -8.95 -9.12
CA ALA A 202 -0.40 -8.70 -7.78
C ALA A 202 -0.24 -7.20 -7.50
N GLY A 203 -0.45 -6.80 -6.25
CA GLY A 203 -0.07 -5.48 -5.77
C GLY A 203 1.44 -5.27 -5.87
N SER A 204 1.85 -4.07 -6.26
CA SER A 204 3.25 -3.70 -6.37
C SER A 204 3.92 -3.69 -4.98
N PRO A 205 5.11 -4.32 -4.84
CA PRO A 205 5.88 -4.22 -3.61
C PRO A 205 6.15 -2.77 -3.20
N ASN A 206 6.19 -2.53 -1.90
CA ASN A 206 6.50 -1.25 -1.26
C ASN A 206 5.53 -0.12 -1.63
N ARG A 207 4.33 -0.48 -2.11
CA ARG A 207 3.27 0.47 -2.47
C ARG A 207 1.98 0.26 -1.70
N GLY A 208 1.86 -0.81 -0.92
CA GLY A 208 0.69 -1.12 -0.11
C GLY A 208 -0.59 -1.39 -0.89
N GLY A 209 -0.51 -1.62 -2.21
CA GLY A 209 -1.70 -1.82 -3.03
C GLY A 209 -2.30 -3.22 -2.88
N GLY A 210 -3.62 -3.33 -3.03
CA GLY A 210 -4.33 -4.60 -3.00
C GLY A 210 -4.10 -5.44 -4.26
N GLY A 211 -4.15 -6.76 -4.12
CA GLY A 211 -4.13 -7.69 -5.26
C GLY A 211 -5.50 -7.77 -5.94
N SER A 212 -5.56 -8.02 -7.24
CA SER A 212 -6.84 -8.11 -7.96
C SER A 212 -7.51 -9.47 -7.83
N GLY A 213 -8.81 -9.53 -8.07
CA GLY A 213 -9.56 -10.77 -8.15
C GLY A 213 -9.20 -11.59 -9.39
N GLY A 214 -9.30 -12.92 -9.28
CA GLY A 214 -9.18 -13.84 -10.42
C GLY A 214 -10.41 -13.81 -11.33
N GLY A 215 -10.21 -13.96 -12.63
CA GLY A 215 -11.28 -14.07 -13.60
C GLY A 215 -11.81 -15.49 -13.61
N GLY A 216 -12.90 -15.76 -12.89
CA GLY A 216 -13.56 -17.06 -12.92
C GLY A 216 -13.91 -17.50 -14.34
N GLY A 217 -13.86 -18.81 -14.57
CA GLY A 217 -14.22 -19.45 -15.84
C GLY A 217 -14.72 -20.88 -15.59
N GLU A 218 -15.22 -21.53 -16.64
CA GLU A 218 -15.74 -22.91 -16.57
C GLU A 218 -14.63 -23.95 -16.34
N GLU A 219 -13.38 -23.63 -16.70
CA GLU A 219 -12.20 -24.51 -16.70
C GLU A 219 -11.27 -24.32 -15.48
N GLY A 220 -11.82 -23.87 -14.34
CA GLY A 220 -11.08 -23.66 -13.09
C GLY A 220 -10.99 -22.20 -12.66
N LEU A 221 -10.59 -22.01 -11.39
CA LEU A 221 -10.57 -20.71 -10.73
C LEU A 221 -9.13 -20.19 -10.64
N PRO A 222 -8.65 -19.38 -11.60
CA PRO A 222 -7.33 -18.78 -11.51
C PRO A 222 -7.23 -17.95 -10.24
N ALA A 223 -6.05 -17.99 -9.61
CA ALA A 223 -5.84 -17.36 -8.31
C ALA A 223 -6.02 -15.83 -8.37
N GLY A 224 -6.54 -15.26 -7.28
CA GLY A 224 -6.42 -13.83 -7.04
C GLY A 224 -4.95 -13.41 -6.91
N GLY A 225 -4.70 -12.12 -7.06
CA GLY A 225 -3.38 -11.53 -6.85
C GLY A 225 -3.06 -11.36 -5.37
N VAL A 226 -1.79 -11.50 -5.01
CA VAL A 226 -1.29 -11.12 -3.67
C VAL A 226 -1.26 -9.60 -3.51
N GLY A 227 -1.37 -9.11 -2.27
CA GLY A 227 -1.22 -7.70 -1.96
C GLY A 227 0.26 -7.26 -1.96
N GLY A 228 0.49 -5.98 -2.19
CA GLY A 228 1.81 -5.36 -2.12
C GLY A 228 2.24 -5.07 -0.68
N SER A 229 3.53 -5.20 -0.38
CA SER A 229 4.08 -4.78 0.91
C SER A 229 3.93 -3.27 1.14
N GLY A 230 3.89 -2.88 2.42
CA GLY A 230 3.95 -1.51 2.86
C GLY A 230 5.34 -0.89 2.69
N ILE A 231 5.47 0.36 3.15
CA ILE A 231 6.72 1.12 3.13
C ILE A 231 6.68 2.16 4.26
N VAL A 232 7.84 2.47 4.84
CA VAL A 232 7.97 3.59 5.77
C VAL A 232 9.05 4.54 5.26
N ILE A 233 8.73 5.82 5.17
CA ILE A 233 9.62 6.87 4.68
C ILE A 233 9.72 7.97 5.71
N ILE A 234 10.94 8.33 6.09
CA ILE A 234 11.24 9.43 7.01
C ILE A 234 12.07 10.46 6.25
N ARG A 235 11.70 11.74 6.34
CA ARG A 235 12.44 12.85 5.72
C ARG A 235 12.76 13.92 6.74
N TYR A 236 13.99 14.44 6.70
CA TYR A 236 14.40 15.56 7.56
C TYR A 236 15.45 16.44 6.88
N LYS A 237 15.52 17.71 7.29
CA LYS A 237 16.41 18.69 6.69
C LYS A 237 17.88 18.41 7.08
N LYS A 238 18.77 18.53 6.11
CA LYS A 238 20.22 18.49 6.32
C LYS A 238 20.64 19.59 7.32
N PRO A 239 21.65 19.36 8.16
CA PRO A 239 22.28 20.43 8.91
C PRO A 239 22.69 21.57 7.99
N ARG A 240 22.49 22.81 8.44
CA ARG A 240 23.20 23.93 7.84
C ARG A 240 24.67 23.73 8.21
N GLY A 241 25.56 23.55 7.23
CA GLY A 241 26.99 23.39 7.48
C GLY A 241 27.47 24.43 8.49
N ALA A 242 28.20 24.01 9.52
CA ALA A 242 28.88 24.93 10.42
C ALA A 242 29.72 25.86 9.55
N GLN A 243 29.47 27.17 9.63
CA GLN A 243 30.38 28.17 9.08
C GLN A 243 31.78 27.86 9.65
N PRO A 244 32.87 27.89 8.85
CA PRO A 244 34.20 27.78 9.42
C PRO A 244 34.33 28.87 10.48
N ILE A 245 34.71 28.50 11.70
CA ILE A 245 35.18 29.47 12.68
C ILE A 245 36.47 30.02 12.07
N MET A 246 36.41 31.23 11.50
CA MET A 246 37.62 31.99 11.25
C MET A 246 38.24 32.27 12.62
N MET A 247 39.27 31.52 12.96
CA MET A 247 40.28 31.88 13.96
C MET A 247 41.41 32.62 13.24
#